data_AF-A0A6C0GGB3-F1
#
_entry.id   AF-A0A6C0GGB3-F1
#
_cell.length_a   1.000
_cell.length_b   1.000
_cell.length_c   1.000
_cell.angle_alpha   90.00
_cell.angle_beta   90.00
_cell.angle_gamma   90.00
#
_symmetry.space_group_name_H-M   'P 1'
#
loop_
_entity.id
_entity.type
_entity.pdbx_description
1 polymer ?
#
loop_
_entity_poly.entity_id
_entity_poly.type
_entity_poly.pdbx_seq_one_letter_code
_entity_poly.pdbx_strand_id
1 'polypeptide(L)' 'MRNTKKESIRLTLQDQIPVSTDSQIEVELQEAKNAAFTKETGMLSWELTLAPAQSQTIDIRYMVKYPKDKQITGIQ' A
#
# COMPACT_ATOMS: atom_id res chain seq x y z
N MET A 1 9.37 -7.01 6.24
CA MET A 1 10.75 -6.51 6.37
C MET A 1 11.37 -7.03 7.67
N ARG A 2 12.70 -7.19 7.75
CA ARG A 2 13.40 -7.66 8.96
C ARG A 2 14.58 -6.77 9.33
N ASN A 3 14.64 -6.33 10.59
CA ASN A 3 15.77 -5.60 11.13
C ASN A 3 16.85 -6.58 11.61
N THR A 4 18.01 -6.59 10.96
CA THR A 4 19.18 -7.40 11.37
C THR A 4 20.19 -6.62 12.21
N LYS A 5 19.94 -5.33 12.46
CA LYS A 5 20.78 -4.47 13.31
C LYS A 5 20.41 -4.65 14.78
N LYS A 6 21.38 -4.33 15.64
CA LYS A 6 21.21 -4.31 17.11
C LYS A 6 20.59 -3.02 17.64
N GLU A 7 20.12 -2.15 16.74
CA GLU A 7 19.55 -0.84 17.06
C GLU A 7 18.14 -0.73 16.47
N SER A 8 17.29 0.06 17.10
CA SER A 8 15.95 0.36 16.57
C SER A 8 16.07 1.23 15.33
N ILE A 9 15.50 0.77 14.22
CA ILE A 9 15.47 1.52 12.97
C ILE A 9 14.08 2.10 12.75
N ARG A 10 14.02 3.39 12.38
CA ARG A 10 12.81 4.00 11.85
C ARG A 10 12.91 3.97 10.34
N LEU A 11 11.85 3.52 9.69
CA LEU A 11 11.76 3.49 8.25
C LEU A 11 10.37 3.89 7.81
N THR A 12 10.35 4.74 6.80
CA THR A 12 9.13 5.15 6.13
C THR A 12 8.97 4.28 4.90
N LEU A 13 7.95 3.43 4.90
CA LEU A 13 7.56 2.71 3.70
C LEU A 13 6.60 3.61 2.92
N GLN A 14 6.85 3.79 1.64
CA GLN A 14 5.92 4.46 0.74
C GLN A 14 5.58 3.49 -0.38
N ASP A 15 4.30 3.33 -0.64
CA ASP A 15 3.78 2.48 -1.70
C ASP A 15 2.68 3.23 -2.44
N GLN A 16 2.35 2.80 -3.65
CA GLN A 16 1.31 3.42 -4.45
C GLN A 16 0.37 2.35 -4.98
N ILE A 17 -0.91 2.49 -4.66
CA ILE A 17 -1.95 1.71 -5.30
C ILE A 17 -2.44 2.43 -6.55
N PRO A 18 -2.85 1.68 -7.59
CA PRO A 18 -3.44 2.28 -8.78
C PRO A 18 -4.64 3.13 -8.38
N VAL A 19 -4.67 4.37 -8.87
CA VAL A 19 -5.85 5.23 -8.78
C VAL A 19 -6.48 5.39 -10.14
N SER A 20 -7.80 5.33 -10.12
CA SER A 20 -8.62 5.51 -11.29
C SER A 20 -8.75 6.99 -11.61
N THR A 21 -8.38 7.36 -12.82
CA THR A 21 -8.76 8.65 -13.39
C THR A 21 -10.17 8.65 -13.99
N ASP A 22 -10.74 7.46 -14.18
CA ASP A 22 -12.08 7.25 -14.73
C ASP A 22 -13.07 7.00 -13.59
N SER A 23 -14.17 7.78 -13.55
CA SER A 23 -15.21 7.66 -12.52
C SER A 23 -15.90 6.29 -12.46
N GLN A 24 -15.68 5.43 -13.46
CA GLN A 24 -16.21 4.07 -13.50
C GLN A 24 -15.32 3.03 -12.81
N ILE A 25 -14.06 3.36 -12.50
CA ILE A 25 -13.14 2.45 -11.84
C ILE A 25 -13.04 2.86 -10.37
N GLU A 26 -13.55 2.02 -9.48
CA GLU A 26 -13.63 2.30 -8.04
C GLU A 26 -12.51 1.52 -7.32
N VAL A 27 -11.56 2.24 -6.72
CA VAL A 27 -10.47 1.63 -5.95
C VAL A 27 -10.76 1.82 -4.47
N GLU A 28 -10.97 0.71 -3.77
CA GLU A 28 -11.30 0.71 -2.36
C GLU A 28 -10.17 0.06 -1.56
N LEU A 29 -9.54 0.85 -0.69
CA LEU A 29 -8.58 0.35 0.28
C LEU A 29 -9.35 -0.38 1.39
N GLN A 30 -9.24 -1.71 1.40
CA GLN A 30 -9.94 -2.56 2.36
C GLN A 30 -9.13 -2.74 3.64
N GLU A 31 -7.81 -2.89 3.53
CA GLU A 31 -6.94 -3.11 4.68
C GLU A 31 -5.59 -2.45 4.44
N ALA A 32 -5.23 -1.50 5.29
CA ALA A 32 -3.88 -0.93 5.33
C ALA A 32 -3.59 -0.46 6.75
N LYS A 33 -3.04 -1.36 7.56
CA LYS A 33 -2.77 -1.07 8.98
C LYS A 33 -1.68 -0.01 9.11
N ASN A 34 -1.97 1.08 9.82
CA ASN A 34 -1.06 2.20 10.07
C ASN A 34 -0.53 2.88 8.78
N ALA A 35 -1.32 2.85 7.70
CA ALA A 35 -1.02 3.57 6.48
C ALA A 35 -1.72 4.93 6.47
N ALA A 36 -0.98 5.99 6.16
CA ALA A 36 -1.56 7.23 5.66
C ALA A 36 -1.93 7.03 4.18
N PHE A 37 -3.23 7.01 3.87
CA PHE A 37 -3.74 6.82 2.52
C PHE A 37 -4.21 8.12 1.89
N THR A 38 -3.66 8.46 0.73
CA THR A 38 -4.06 9.59 -0.10
C THR A 38 -4.89 9.10 -1.28
N LYS A 39 -6.23 9.24 -1.19
CA LYS A 39 -7.17 8.84 -2.24
C LYS A 39 -6.94 9.50 -3.59
N GLU A 40 -6.42 10.72 -3.59
CA GLU A 40 -6.19 11.50 -4.82
C GLU A 40 -5.08 10.91 -5.70
N THR A 41 -4.04 10.34 -5.09
CA THR A 41 -2.86 9.84 -5.81
C THR A 41 -2.65 8.33 -5.66
N GLY A 42 -3.38 7.69 -4.76
CA GLY A 42 -3.21 6.28 -4.42
C GLY A 42 -2.02 6.03 -3.50
N MET A 43 -1.42 7.10 -2.96
CA MET A 43 -0.21 6.98 -2.16
C MET A 43 -0.55 6.44 -0.77
N LEU A 44 0.24 5.46 -0.34
CA LEU A 44 0.23 4.90 1.00
C LEU A 44 1.58 5.18 1.64
N SER A 45 1.57 5.68 2.88
CA SER A 45 2.80 5.90 3.66
C SER A 45 2.68 5.29 5.04
N TRP A 46 3.66 4.50 5.44
CA TRP A 46 3.75 3.91 6.78
C TRP A 46 5.01 4.37 7.47
N GLU A 47 4.86 4.87 8.67
CA GLU A 47 6.00 5.12 9.56
C GLU A 47 6.17 3.92 10.48
N LEU A 48 7.21 3.13 10.22
CA LEU A 48 7.49 1.90 10.95
C LEU A 48 8.71 2.10 11.83
N THR A 49 8.59 1.64 13.07
CA THR A 49 9.71 1.56 13.99
C THR A 49 9.96 0.09 14.28
N LEU A 50 11.05 -0.46 13.75
CA LEU A 50 11.45 -1.83 14.02
C LEU A 50 12.50 -1.86 15.12
N ALA A 51 12.18 -2.52 16.22
CA ALA A 51 13.12 -2.87 17.28
C ALA A 51 14.24 -3.79 16.74
N PRO A 52 15.38 -3.89 17.44
CA PRO A 52 16.46 -4.80 17.07
C PRO A 52 15.98 -6.25 16.95
N ALA A 53 16.42 -6.95 15.90
CA ALA A 53 16.01 -8.31 15.55
C ALA A 53 14.50 -8.50 15.26
N GLN A 54 13.70 -7.42 15.19
CA GLN A 54 12.28 -7.49 14.92
C GLN A 54 12.00 -7.65 13.41
N SER A 55 10.91 -8.35 13.10
CA SER A 55 10.35 -8.40 11.75
C SER A 55 8.95 -7.82 11.79
N GLN A 56 8.61 -7.01 10.79
CA GLN A 56 7.28 -6.43 10.63
C GLN A 56 6.75 -6.79 9.26
N THR A 57 5.53 -7.31 9.24
CA THR A 57 4.79 -7.63 8.04
C THR A 57 3.65 -6.62 7.94
N ILE A 58 3.52 -6.01 6.77
CA ILE A 58 2.39 -5.15 6.43
C ILE A 58 1.57 -5.90 5.41
N ASP A 59 0.32 -6.16 5.77
CA ASP A 59 -0.68 -6.65 4.85
C ASP A 59 -1.47 -5.46 4.33
N ILE A 60 -1.58 -5.42 3.00
CA ILE A 60 -2.34 -4.41 2.27
C ILE A 60 -3.35 -5.16 1.42
N ARG A 61 -4.63 -4.80 1.54
CA ARG A 61 -5.69 -5.25 0.65
C ARG A 61 -6.39 -4.06 0.06
N TYR A 62 -6.50 -4.07 -1.25
CA TYR A 62 -7.29 -3.12 -2.01
C TYR A 62 -8.10 -3.87 -3.04
N MET A 63 -9.29 -3.35 -3.34
CA MET A 63 -10.18 -3.89 -4.35
C MET A 63 -10.27 -2.89 -5.49
N VAL A 64 -9.96 -3.34 -6.70
CA VAL A 64 -10.14 -2.57 -7.92
C VAL A 64 -11.42 -3.06 -8.59
N LYS A 65 -12.48 -2.27 -8.54
CA LYS A 65 -13.68 -2.50 -9.34
C LYS A 65 -13.52 -1.74 -10.64
N TYR A 66 -13.65 -2.43 -11.76
CA TYR A 66 -13.59 -1.82 -13.09
C TYR A 66 -14.78 -2.34 -13.91
N PRO A 67 -15.29 -1.55 -14.87
CA PRO A 67 -16.37 -1.99 -15.73
C PRO A 67 -15.88 -3.15 -16.62
N LYS A 68 -16.70 -4.22 -16.71
CA LYS A 68 -16.40 -5.48 -17.44
C LYS A 68 -16.06 -5.30 -18.92
N ASP A 69 -16.32 -4.12 -19.50
CA ASP A 69 -16.16 -3.85 -20.93
C ASP A 69 -14.73 -3.43 -21.34
N LYS A 70 -13.80 -3.34 -20.38
CA LYS A 70 -12.37 -3.11 -20.69
C LYS A 70 -11.50 -4.29 -20.27
N GLN A 71 -10.85 -4.89 -21.26
CA GLN A 71 -9.77 -5.86 -21.08
C GLN A 71 -8.67 -5.21 -20.23
N ILE A 72 -8.37 -5.75 -19.05
CA ILE A 72 -7.17 -5.37 -18.30
C ILE A 72 -5.97 -5.97 -19.03
N THR A 73 -5.38 -5.18 -19.92
CA THR A 73 -4.10 -5.49 -20.56
C THR A 73 -3.06 -4.61 -19.88
N GLY A 74 -2.28 -5.17 -18.95
CA GLY A 74 -1.10 -4.51 -18.38
C GLY A 74 -1.15 -4.19 -16.89
N ILE A 75 -1.32 -5.22 -16.04
CA ILE A 75 -0.71 -5.15 -14.71
C ILE A 75 0.74 -5.67 -14.85
N GLN A 76 1.73 -4.78 -14.71
CA GLN A 76 3.15 -5.11 -14.56
C GLN A 76 3.60 -4.73 -13.15
#